data_AF-A0A2S4Y2A4-F1
#
_entry.id   AF-A0A2S4Y2A4-F1
#
_cell.length_a   1.000
_cell.length_b   1.000
_cell.length_c   1.000
_cell.angle_alpha   90.00
_cell.angle_beta   90.00
_cell.angle_gamma   90.00
#
_symmetry.space_group_name_H-M   'P 1'
#
loop_
_entity.id
_entity.type
_entity.pdbx_description
1 polymer ?
#
loop_
_entity_poly.entity_id
_entity_poly.type
_entity_poly.pdbx_seq_one_letter_code
_entity_poly.pdbx_strand_id
1 'polypeptide(L)'
;MLRPYNRGSRLLPSIDGEPPRADRSVAQVLADNGFVDVARHLHQATGEEALIAPTAGGLRIDQIWVSGALAPCIIDYGVLDHGASDHPGLWTRLDLSWAATDDVWEYV
;
A
#
# COMPACT_ATOMS: atom_id res chain seq x y z
N MET A 1 -16.10 9.14 -7.00
CA MET A 1 -15.16 9.96 -7.80
C MET A 1 -14.12 10.56 -6.87
N LEU A 2 -12.85 10.59 -7.28
CA LEU A 2 -11.77 11.14 -6.46
C LEU A 2 -11.92 12.67 -6.30
N ARG A 3 -11.83 13.17 -5.06
CA ARG A 3 -11.97 14.60 -4.77
C ARG A 3 -10.86 15.45 -5.43
N PRO A 4 -11.10 16.74 -5.75
CA PRO A 4 -10.16 17.57 -6.50
C PRO A 4 -8.75 17.62 -5.90
N TYR A 5 -8.62 17.78 -4.58
CA TYR A 5 -7.32 17.80 -3.92
C TYR A 5 -6.59 16.45 -4.03
N ASN A 6 -7.32 15.33 -3.92
CA ASN A 6 -6.74 14.01 -4.09
C ASN A 6 -6.28 13.76 -5.53
N ARG A 7 -7.00 14.31 -6.53
CA ARG A 7 -6.55 14.28 -7.94
C ARG A 7 -5.27 15.09 -8.14
N GLY A 8 -5.20 16.29 -7.57
CA GLY A 8 -4.05 17.18 -7.71
C GLY A 8 -2.77 16.66 -7.05
N SER A 9 -2.88 15.90 -5.96
CA SER A 9 -1.72 15.37 -5.23
C SER A 9 -1.29 13.96 -5.62
N ARG A 10 -2.07 13.23 -6.42
CA ARG A 10 -1.84 11.79 -6.71
C ARG A 10 -1.81 11.44 -8.19
N LEU A 11 -2.09 12.40 -9.05
CA LEU A 11 -2.03 12.21 -10.50
C LEU A 11 -0.91 13.09 -11.06
N LEU A 12 -0.18 12.56 -12.02
CA LEU A 12 0.67 13.39 -12.86
C LEU A 12 -0.19 14.37 -13.65
N PRO A 13 0.26 15.63 -13.83
CA PRO A 13 -0.49 16.60 -14.60
C PRO A 13 -0.73 16.11 -16.03
N SER A 14 -1.87 16.51 -16.59
CA SER A 14 -2.12 16.35 -18.03
C SER A 14 -1.11 17.22 -18.78
N ILE A 15 -0.38 16.60 -19.71
CA ILE A 15 0.52 17.27 -20.64
C ILE A 15 -0.10 17.09 -22.02
N ASP A 16 -0.24 18.17 -22.79
CA ASP A 16 -0.73 18.17 -24.17
C ASP A 16 -2.10 17.48 -24.38
N GLY A 17 -2.99 17.57 -23.39
CA GLY A 17 -4.37 17.04 -23.48
C GLY A 17 -4.51 15.55 -23.14
N GLU A 18 -3.42 14.88 -22.77
CA GLU A 18 -3.46 13.49 -22.31
C GLU A 18 -4.26 13.33 -21.02
N PRO A 19 -4.99 12.22 -20.81
CA PRO A 19 -5.68 11.97 -19.55
C PRO A 19 -4.71 11.97 -18.36
N PRO A 20 -5.10 12.55 -17.20
CA PRO A 20 -4.31 12.45 -15.97
C PRO A 20 -4.02 10.99 -15.61
N ARG A 21 -2.76 10.68 -15.30
CA ARG A 21 -2.31 9.33 -14.95
C ARG A 21 -1.99 9.26 -13.46
N ALA A 22 -2.20 8.09 -12.85
CA ALA A 22 -1.77 7.88 -11.47
C ALA A 22 -0.25 8.09 -11.35
N ASP A 23 0.15 8.93 -10.40
CA ASP A 23 1.56 9.02 -10.01
C ASP A 23 1.91 7.79 -9.16
N ARG A 24 2.80 6.96 -9.68
CA ARG A 24 3.27 5.73 -9.03
C ARG A 24 4.69 5.86 -8.53
N SER A 25 5.33 7.03 -8.65
CA SER A 25 6.74 7.23 -8.33
C SER A 25 7.10 6.78 -6.91
N VAL A 26 6.31 7.16 -5.91
CA VAL A 26 6.53 6.76 -4.52
C VAL A 26 6.42 5.23 -4.34
N ALA A 27 5.36 4.62 -4.87
CA ALA A 27 5.18 3.17 -4.78
C ALA A 27 6.29 2.40 -5.52
N GLN A 28 6.74 2.93 -6.67
CA GLN A 28 7.86 2.38 -7.43
C GLN A 28 9.17 2.45 -6.64
N VAL A 29 9.47 3.60 -6.03
CA VAL A 29 10.66 3.75 -5.16
C VAL A 29 10.63 2.74 -4.01
N LEU A 30 9.50 2.57 -3.34
CA LEU A 30 9.37 1.60 -2.25
C LEU A 30 9.61 0.18 -2.75
N ALA A 31 8.93 -0.24 -3.82
CA ALA A 31 9.11 -1.57 -4.40
C ALA A 31 10.55 -1.84 -4.87
N ASP A 32 11.18 -0.88 -5.55
CA ASP A 32 12.57 -1.00 -6.04
C ASP A 32 13.60 -1.08 -4.92
N ASN A 33 13.27 -0.57 -3.72
CA ASN A 33 14.14 -0.61 -2.54
C ASN A 33 13.76 -1.74 -1.56
N GLY A 34 13.05 -2.78 -2.03
CA GLY A 34 12.77 -3.97 -1.25
C GLY A 34 11.69 -3.79 -0.18
N PHE A 35 10.83 -2.78 -0.30
CA PHE A 35 9.65 -2.68 0.55
C PHE A 35 8.48 -3.46 -0.04
N VAL A 36 7.65 -4.01 0.84
CA VAL A 36 6.51 -4.86 0.53
C VAL A 36 5.22 -4.19 0.97
N ASP A 37 4.30 -4.01 0.03
CA ASP A 37 2.92 -3.60 0.33
C ASP A 37 2.20 -4.76 1.02
N VAL A 38 1.83 -4.55 2.29
CA VAL A 38 1.22 -5.55 3.17
C VAL A 38 -0.07 -6.12 2.57
N ALA A 39 -0.95 -5.26 2.06
CA ALA A 39 -2.24 -5.68 1.52
C ALA A 39 -2.06 -6.51 0.25
N ARG A 40 -1.11 -6.10 -0.61
CA ARG A 40 -0.78 -6.85 -1.82
C ARG A 40 -0.12 -8.19 -1.49
N HIS A 41 0.76 -8.24 -0.50
CA HIS A 41 1.43 -9.46 -0.05
C HIS A 41 0.41 -10.51 0.41
N LEU A 42 -0.52 -10.12 1.28
CA LEU A 42 -1.57 -11.03 1.75
C LEU A 42 -2.54 -11.41 0.63
N HIS A 43 -2.88 -10.50 -0.29
CA HIS A 43 -3.70 -10.82 -1.47
C HIS A 43 -3.03 -11.87 -2.36
N GLN A 44 -1.72 -11.76 -2.59
CA GLN A 44 -0.98 -12.76 -3.36
C GLN A 44 -0.95 -14.12 -2.67
N ALA A 45 -0.89 -14.15 -1.33
CA ALA A 45 -0.87 -15.38 -0.56
C ALA A 45 -2.25 -16.07 -0.46
N THR A 46 -3.33 -15.29 -0.35
CA THR A 46 -4.68 -15.79 -0.02
C THR A 46 -5.65 -15.77 -1.20
N GLY A 47 -5.42 -14.90 -2.19
CA GLY A 47 -6.37 -14.61 -3.27
C GLY A 47 -7.57 -13.74 -2.87
N GLU A 48 -7.61 -13.20 -1.65
CA GLU A 48 -8.76 -12.44 -1.16
C GLU A 48 -8.82 -11.01 -1.74
N GLU A 49 -9.71 -10.79 -2.70
CA GLU A 49 -9.88 -9.49 -3.38
C GLU A 49 -10.23 -8.34 -2.42
N ALA A 50 -10.86 -8.63 -1.28
CA ALA A 50 -11.20 -7.62 -0.28
C ALA A 50 -9.96 -6.89 0.28
N LEU A 51 -8.79 -7.55 0.30
CA LEU A 51 -7.54 -6.97 0.80
C LEU A 51 -7.06 -5.81 -0.08
N ILE A 52 -7.35 -5.85 -1.37
CA ILE A 52 -6.94 -4.82 -2.34
C ILE A 52 -8.07 -3.84 -2.69
N ALA A 53 -9.14 -3.83 -1.91
CA ALA A 53 -10.29 -2.97 -2.11
C ALA A 53 -9.91 -1.47 -2.12
N PRO A 54 -10.68 -0.63 -2.83
CA PRO A 54 -10.52 0.81 -2.79
C PRO A 54 -10.63 1.40 -1.38
N THR A 55 -9.77 2.37 -1.07
CA THR A 55 -9.80 3.12 0.20
C THR A 55 -10.30 4.55 0.02
N ALA A 56 -10.21 5.12 -1.19
CA ALA A 56 -10.84 6.41 -1.49
C ALA A 56 -11.11 6.58 -2.99
N GLY A 57 -12.27 7.14 -3.32
CA GLY A 57 -12.60 7.56 -4.68
C GLY A 57 -12.62 6.44 -5.73
N GLY A 58 -12.76 5.17 -5.33
CA GLY A 58 -12.70 4.01 -6.23
C GLY A 58 -11.28 3.49 -6.50
N LEU A 59 -10.28 4.02 -5.79
CA LEU A 59 -8.87 3.61 -5.88
C LEU A 59 -8.37 3.14 -4.51
N ARG A 60 -7.42 2.19 -4.48
CA ARG A 60 -6.64 1.90 -3.27
C ARG A 60 -5.52 2.91 -3.14
N ILE A 61 -5.72 3.89 -2.25
CA ILE A 61 -4.84 5.04 -2.09
C ILE A 61 -3.96 4.89 -0.86
N ASP A 62 -4.54 4.36 0.21
CA ASP A 62 -3.87 4.16 1.49
C ASP A 62 -3.18 2.80 1.47
N GLN A 63 -1.95 2.76 1.96
CA GLN A 63 -1.08 1.58 1.86
C GLN A 63 -0.22 1.50 3.12
N ILE A 64 0.11 0.28 3.53
CA ILE A 64 1.10 0.00 4.57
C ILE A 64 2.25 -0.74 3.89
N TRP A 65 3.45 -0.20 4.03
CA TRP A 65 4.67 -0.79 3.49
C TRP A 65 5.58 -1.21 4.64
N VAL A 66 6.15 -2.41 4.53
CA VAL A 66 7.18 -2.92 5.45
C VAL A 66 8.46 -3.21 4.66
N SER A 67 9.62 -3.24 5.32
CA SER A 67 10.84 -3.74 4.67
C SER A 67 10.70 -5.23 4.34
N GLY A 68 11.46 -5.73 3.37
CA GLY A 68 11.48 -7.15 2.99
C GLY A 68 11.71 -8.09 4.19
N ALA A 69 12.59 -7.70 5.12
CA ALA A 69 12.86 -8.42 6.37
C ALA A 69 11.63 -8.71 7.25
N LEU A 70 10.63 -7.83 7.17
CA LEU A 70 9.38 -7.92 7.93
C LEU A 70 8.24 -8.53 7.11
N ALA A 71 8.43 -8.80 5.81
CA ALA A 71 7.41 -9.40 4.99
C ALA A 71 6.97 -10.78 5.52
N PRO A 72 7.87 -11.68 5.97
CA PRO A 72 7.46 -12.92 6.59
C PRO A 72 6.63 -12.71 7.87
N CYS A 73 6.83 -11.60 8.58
CA CYS A 73 6.11 -11.30 9.82
C CYS A 73 4.64 -10.91 9.60
N ILE A 74 4.21 -10.64 8.36
CA ILE A 74 2.85 -10.18 8.08
C ILE A 74 1.87 -11.33 8.33
N ILE A 75 1.01 -11.17 9.34
CA ILE A 75 0.01 -12.21 9.67
C ILE A 75 -1.43 -11.73 9.49
N ASP A 76 -1.66 -10.43 9.35
CA ASP A 76 -3.01 -9.89 9.25
C ASP A 76 -3.02 -8.45 8.72
N TYR A 77 -4.14 -8.05 8.14
CA TYR A 77 -4.39 -6.72 7.61
C TYR A 77 -5.87 -6.41 7.66
N GLY A 78 -6.20 -5.15 7.90
CA GLY A 78 -7.58 -4.72 7.75
C GLY A 78 -7.77 -3.24 7.54
N VAL A 79 -9.01 -2.94 7.19
CA VAL A 79 -9.54 -1.61 6.96
C VAL A 79 -10.48 -1.26 8.11
N LEU A 80 -10.29 -0.11 8.72
CA LEU A 80 -11.13 0.43 9.79
C LEU A 80 -11.84 1.69 9.29
N ASP A 81 -13.10 1.54 8.88
CA ASP A 81 -13.95 2.69 8.55
C ASP A 81 -14.80 3.10 9.76
N HIS A 82 -14.60 4.32 10.24
CA HIS A 82 -15.38 4.92 11.33
C HIS A 82 -16.17 6.16 10.86
N GLY A 83 -16.25 6.41 9.55
CA GLY A 83 -17.05 7.48 8.96
C GLY A 83 -16.64 8.92 9.31
N ALA A 84 -15.50 9.15 9.99
CA ALA A 84 -15.06 10.50 10.33
C ALA A 84 -14.09 11.13 9.32
N SER A 85 -13.77 10.40 8.25
CA SER A 85 -12.93 10.83 7.13
C SER A 85 -13.46 10.21 5.84
N ASP A 86 -13.10 10.79 4.69
CA ASP A 86 -13.34 10.18 3.37
C ASP A 86 -12.31 9.08 3.02
N HIS A 87 -11.40 8.80 3.94
CA HIS A 87 -10.46 7.69 3.94
C HIS A 87 -10.67 6.83 5.19
N PRO A 88 -10.67 5.49 5.08
CA PRO A 88 -10.63 4.61 6.23
C PRO A 88 -9.22 4.59 6.84
N GLY A 89 -9.13 4.19 8.11
CA GLY A 89 -7.86 3.79 8.71
C GLY A 89 -7.42 2.42 8.18
N LEU A 90 -6.12 2.18 8.14
CA LEU A 90 -5.54 0.87 7.85
C LEU A 90 -4.79 0.35 9.07
N TRP A 91 -4.75 -0.96 9.24
CA TRP A 91 -3.93 -1.62 10.24
C TRP A 91 -3.30 -2.89 9.68
N THR A 92 -2.17 -3.27 10.27
CA THR A 92 -1.49 -4.55 10.03
C THR A 92 -1.09 -5.16 11.35
N ARG A 93 -1.02 -6.48 11.42
CA ARG A 93 -0.47 -7.19 12.56
C ARG A 93 0.76 -7.97 12.11
N LEU A 94 1.84 -7.82 12.88
CA LEU A 94 3.11 -8.48 12.62
C LEU A 94 3.45 -9.44 13.77
N ASP A 95 3.90 -10.64 13.43
CA ASP A 95 4.62 -11.53 14.37
C ASP A 95 6.13 -11.36 14.18
N LEU A 96 6.75 -10.60 15.07
CA LEU A 96 8.17 -10.28 14.97
C LEU A 96 9.09 -11.46 15.28
N SER A 97 8.56 -12.58 15.78
CA SER A 97 9.37 -13.81 15.95
C SER A 97 9.80 -14.42 14.61
N TRP A 98 9.19 -13.99 13.50
CA TRP A 98 9.52 -14.41 12.13
C TRP A 98 10.36 -13.37 11.38
N ALA A 99 10.87 -12.34 12.07
CA ALA A 99 11.70 -11.34 11.43
C ALA A 99 13.01 -11.97 10.96
N ALA A 100 13.39 -11.70 9.71
CA ALA A 100 14.71 -12.04 9.21
C ALA A 100 15.75 -11.14 9.90
N THR A 101 16.46 -11.69 10.89
CA THR A 101 17.50 -11.00 11.66
C THR A 101 18.89 -11.61 11.46
N ASP A 102 18.98 -12.64 10.63
CA ASP A 102 20.18 -13.43 10.36
C ASP A 102 21.16 -12.73 9.41
N ASP A 103 20.71 -11.74 8.64
CA ASP A 103 21.56 -10.88 7.83
C ASP A 103 21.28 -9.39 8.08
N VAL A 104 22.18 -8.75 8.83
CA VAL A 104 22.06 -7.34 9.24
C VAL A 104 22.48 -6.35 8.14
N TRP A 105 22.91 -6.85 6.96
CA TRP A 105 23.40 -6.05 5.85
C TRP A 105 22.64 -6.30 4.53
N GLU A 106 22.16 -7.52 4.31
CA GLU A 106 21.33 -7.91 3.17
C GLU A 106 20.02 -8.53 3.68
N TYR A 107 18.97 -7.72 3.78
CA TYR A 107 17.62 -8.26 4.00
C TYR A 107 17.17 -8.96 2.71
N VAL A 108 17.37 -10.27 2.61
CA VAL A 108 16.96 -11.12 1.47
C VAL A 108 15.45 -11.31 1.44
#